data_AF-A0A077M301-F1
#
_entry.id   AF-A0A077M301-F1
#
_cell.length_a   1.000
_cell.length_b   1.000
_cell.length_c   1.000
_cell.angle_alpha   90.00
_cell.angle_beta   90.00
_cell.angle_gamma   90.00
#
_symmetry.space_group_name_H-M   'P 1'
#
loop_
_entity.id
_entity.type
_entity.pdbx_description
1 polymer ?
#
loop_
_entity_poly.entity_id
_entity_poly.type
_entity_poly.pdbx_seq_one_letter_code
_entity_poly.pdbx_strand_id
1 'polypeptide(L)'
;MTIGAAIAQPASSVIFWGGALQDPARLGPNRGTSNQSIRGVLMRLGPEGLPGMLMWVVFAGAVAVVGFRLAKRAYAAGDSITEVAAVGLMACLLSPVAWIHHFHWVVVVILAILGADPLRDRRRLLAAGAITAWFLCRLPWWGISWLANGWSPEWFGRVLQNADLVGALLALWLLSWSLGRSVPPAGFPPNPTTRRFGRLSRR
;
A
#
# COMPACT_ATOMS: atom_id res chain seq x y z
N MET A 1 -7.50 -18.13 -1.63
CA MET A 1 -8.47 -19.23 -1.43
C MET A 1 -9.80 -18.75 -1.96
N THR A 2 -10.41 -19.46 -2.90
CA THR A 2 -11.75 -19.12 -3.40
C THR A 2 -12.80 -19.61 -2.39
N ILE A 3 -14.01 -19.03 -2.41
CA ILE A 3 -15.14 -19.50 -1.59
C ILE A 3 -15.37 -21.01 -1.78
N GLY A 4 -15.14 -21.52 -3.00
CA GLY A 4 -15.20 -22.95 -3.30
C GLY A 4 -14.25 -23.80 -2.48
N ALA A 5 -13.02 -23.35 -2.21
CA ALA A 5 -12.08 -24.10 -1.37
C ALA A 5 -12.50 -24.10 0.11
N ALA A 6 -13.18 -23.04 0.58
CA ALA A 6 -13.70 -22.98 1.95
C ALA A 6 -14.81 -23.99 2.19
N ILE A 7 -15.67 -24.17 1.18
CA ILE A 7 -16.80 -25.10 1.24
C ILE A 7 -16.32 -26.54 1.02
N ALA A 8 -15.40 -26.76 0.07
CA ALA A 8 -14.93 -28.10 -0.26
C ALA A 8 -14.01 -28.71 0.80
N GLN A 9 -13.25 -27.88 1.54
CA GLN A 9 -12.27 -28.32 2.54
C GLN A 9 -12.30 -27.42 3.78
N PRO A 10 -13.40 -27.39 4.56
CA PRO A 10 -13.59 -26.45 5.66
C PRO A 10 -12.61 -26.68 6.81
N ALA A 11 -12.34 -27.93 7.19
CA ALA A 11 -11.39 -28.25 8.28
C ALA A 11 -9.95 -27.83 7.92
N SER A 12 -9.48 -28.18 6.72
CA SER A 12 -8.16 -27.77 6.23
C SER A 12 -8.04 -26.25 6.12
N SER A 13 -9.12 -25.56 5.74
CA SER A 13 -9.18 -24.10 5.70
C SER A 13 -9.03 -23.49 7.10
N VAL A 14 -9.78 -24.00 8.08
CA VAL A 14 -9.71 -23.51 9.47
C VAL A 14 -8.32 -23.77 10.06
N ILE A 15 -7.71 -24.94 9.85
CA ILE A 15 -6.36 -25.24 10.33
C ILE A 15 -5.31 -24.34 9.65
N PHE A 16 -5.46 -24.12 8.35
CA PHE A 16 -4.55 -23.27 7.59
C PHE A 16 -4.56 -21.83 8.12
N TRP A 17 -5.75 -21.22 8.22
CA TRP A 17 -5.89 -19.83 8.68
C TRP A 17 -5.72 -19.66 10.20
N GLY A 18 -6.14 -20.66 10.97
CA GLY A 18 -6.14 -20.64 12.44
C GLY A 18 -4.78 -20.88 13.07
N GLY A 19 -3.81 -21.43 12.34
CA GLY A 19 -2.48 -21.67 12.90
C GLY A 19 -1.37 -21.92 11.88
N ALA A 20 -1.62 -22.68 10.80
CA ALA A 20 -0.54 -23.08 9.91
C ALA A 20 0.08 -21.92 9.11
N LEU A 21 -0.68 -20.88 8.80
CA LEU A 21 -0.19 -19.65 8.15
C LEU A 21 0.68 -18.81 9.11
N GLN A 22 0.51 -19.03 10.42
CA GLN A 22 1.30 -18.36 11.45
C GLN A 22 2.54 -19.17 11.86
N ASP A 23 2.65 -20.42 11.39
CA ASP A 23 3.74 -21.35 11.69
C ASP A 23 5.06 -20.91 11.03
N PRO A 24 6.03 -20.41 11.81
CA PRO A 24 7.32 -19.95 11.29
C PRO A 24 8.14 -21.08 10.65
N ALA A 25 7.89 -22.35 11.02
CA ALA A 25 8.63 -23.49 10.49
C ALA A 25 8.25 -23.82 9.04
N ARG A 26 7.09 -23.35 8.56
CA ARG A 26 6.58 -23.64 7.21
C ARG A 26 6.75 -22.50 6.21
N LEU A 27 6.71 -21.25 6.67
CA LEU A 27 6.72 -20.06 5.81
C LEU A 27 7.92 -19.13 6.03
N GLY A 28 8.84 -19.52 6.91
CA GLY A 28 9.92 -18.68 7.41
C GLY A 28 9.49 -17.77 8.56
N PRO A 29 10.43 -17.11 9.27
CA PRO A 29 10.08 -16.33 10.44
C PRO A 29 9.19 -15.13 10.06
N ASN A 30 7.99 -15.05 10.62
CA ASN A 30 7.08 -13.90 10.46
C ASN A 30 7.73 -12.57 10.92
N ARG A 31 8.75 -12.66 11.78
CA ARG A 31 9.56 -11.54 12.26
C ARG A 31 10.71 -11.16 11.30
N GLY A 32 10.98 -11.97 10.27
CA GLY A 32 12.08 -11.78 9.33
C GLY A 32 11.95 -10.54 8.46
N THR A 33 13.09 -10.03 7.96
CA THR A 33 13.19 -8.81 7.14
C THR A 33 12.29 -8.83 5.90
N SER A 34 12.02 -10.01 5.31
CA SER A 34 11.14 -10.09 4.15
C SER A 34 9.70 -9.69 4.46
N ASN A 35 9.22 -9.88 5.70
CA ASN A 35 7.86 -9.49 6.10
C ASN A 35 7.81 -8.00 6.46
N GLN A 36 7.25 -7.21 5.55
CA GLN A 36 7.10 -5.75 5.63
C GLN A 36 5.66 -5.33 5.96
N SER A 37 4.81 -6.26 6.43
CA SER A 37 3.52 -5.89 6.99
C SER A 37 3.67 -5.07 8.28
N ILE A 38 2.64 -4.32 8.65
CA ILE A 38 2.57 -3.62 9.95
C ILE A 38 2.87 -4.61 11.08
N ARG A 39 2.24 -5.79 11.06
CA ARG A 39 2.49 -6.83 12.06
C ARG A 39 3.93 -7.32 12.07
N GLY A 40 4.54 -7.54 10.91
CA GLY A 40 5.93 -7.99 10.80
C GLY A 40 6.91 -6.99 11.40
N VAL A 41 6.69 -5.69 11.15
CA VAL A 41 7.46 -4.60 11.76
C VAL A 41 7.26 -4.59 13.28
N LEU A 42 6.02 -4.66 13.76
CA LEU A 42 5.74 -4.68 15.20
C LEU A 42 6.33 -5.92 15.90
N MET A 43 6.34 -7.08 15.24
CA MET A 43 7.02 -8.27 15.77
C MET A 43 8.54 -8.06 15.91
N ARG A 44 9.16 -7.20 15.09
CA ARG A 44 10.59 -6.87 15.22
C ARG A 44 10.86 -5.88 16.35
N LEU A 45 9.95 -4.93 16.57
CA LEU A 45 10.12 -3.82 17.51
C LEU A 45 9.53 -4.10 18.92
N GLY A 46 8.55 -4.99 19.02
CA GLY A 46 7.78 -5.25 20.23
C GLY A 46 6.63 -4.24 20.45
N PRO A 47 5.83 -4.40 21.53
CA PRO A 47 5.81 -5.53 22.47
C PRO A 47 5.29 -6.84 21.86
N GLU A 48 5.60 -7.97 22.51
CA GLU A 48 5.17 -9.30 22.08
C GLU A 48 3.76 -9.67 22.61
N GLY A 49 3.22 -10.81 22.16
CA GLY A 49 1.97 -11.37 22.68
C GLY A 49 0.72 -10.51 22.40
N LEU A 50 -0.21 -10.50 23.36
CA LEU A 50 -1.49 -9.81 23.25
C LEU A 50 -1.33 -8.28 23.04
N PRO A 51 -0.44 -7.55 23.75
CA PRO A 51 -0.21 -6.13 23.49
C PRO A 51 0.20 -5.83 22.04
N GLY A 52 1.14 -6.60 21.49
CA GLY A 52 1.59 -6.43 20.09
C GLY A 52 0.47 -6.72 19.08
N MET A 53 -0.36 -7.73 19.35
CA MET A 53 -1.54 -8.04 18.53
C MET A 53 -2.55 -6.90 18.53
N LEU A 54 -2.90 -6.37 19.71
CA LEU A 54 -3.85 -5.25 19.83
C LEU A 54 -3.31 -4.01 19.11
N MET A 55 -2.03 -3.71 19.27
CA MET A 55 -1.38 -2.59 18.60
C MET A 55 -1.40 -2.75 17.07
N TRP A 56 -1.16 -3.97 16.55
CA TRP A 56 -1.33 -4.26 15.13
C TRP A 56 -2.76 -4.00 14.65
N VAL A 57 -3.77 -4.50 15.38
CA VAL A 57 -5.19 -4.29 15.03
C VAL A 57 -5.53 -2.81 14.97
N VAL A 58 -5.05 -2.01 15.95
CA VAL A 58 -5.27 -0.55 15.96
C VAL A 58 -4.63 0.12 14.76
N PHE A 59 -3.35 -0.15 14.47
CA PHE A 59 -2.66 0.48 13.34
C PHE A 59 -3.22 0.03 11.99
N ALA A 60 -3.50 -1.27 11.83
CA ALA A 60 -4.14 -1.79 10.63
C ALA A 60 -5.55 -1.18 10.45
N GLY A 61 -6.34 -1.06 11.51
CA GLY A 61 -7.65 -0.42 11.47
C GLY A 61 -7.56 1.06 11.05
N ALA A 62 -6.61 1.82 11.60
CA ALA A 62 -6.39 3.21 11.22
C ALA A 62 -6.00 3.34 9.74
N VAL A 63 -5.06 2.51 9.27
CA VAL A 63 -4.64 2.49 7.86
C VAL A 63 -5.78 2.05 6.95
N ALA A 64 -6.60 1.08 7.36
CA ALA A 64 -7.77 0.64 6.61
C ALA A 64 -8.76 1.78 6.40
N VAL A 65 -9.08 2.52 7.47
CA VAL A 65 -9.98 3.68 7.39
C VAL A 65 -9.42 4.71 6.40
N VAL A 66 -8.14 5.05 6.48
CA VAL A 66 -7.52 6.02 5.56
C VAL A 66 -7.52 5.52 4.12
N GLY A 67 -7.07 4.29 3.89
CA GLY A 67 -6.91 3.72 2.55
C GLY A 67 -8.25 3.44 1.85
N PHE A 68 -9.24 2.90 2.56
CA PHE A 68 -10.56 2.69 1.96
C PHE A 68 -11.33 4.00 1.74
N ARG A 69 -11.12 5.03 2.57
CA ARG A 69 -11.65 6.39 2.28
C ARG A 69 -11.00 6.98 1.03
N LEU A 70 -9.70 6.77 0.83
CA LEU A 70 -9.01 7.16 -0.40
C LEU A 70 -9.58 6.41 -1.61
N ALA A 71 -9.70 5.08 -1.54
CA ALA A 71 -10.26 4.27 -2.62
C ALA A 71 -11.69 4.73 -2.98
N LYS A 72 -12.55 4.96 -1.98
CA LYS A 72 -13.90 5.50 -2.18
C LYS A 72 -13.91 6.86 -2.86
N ARG A 73 -12.98 7.76 -2.50
CA ARG A 73 -12.85 9.08 -3.13
C ARG A 73 -12.40 8.96 -4.59
N ALA A 74 -11.44 8.07 -4.87
CA ALA A 74 -10.96 7.82 -6.22
C ALA A 74 -12.07 7.23 -7.12
N TYR A 75 -12.81 6.25 -6.60
CA TYR A 75 -14.00 5.70 -7.26
C TYR A 75 -15.03 6.80 -7.60
N ALA A 76 -15.38 7.65 -6.62
CA ALA A 76 -16.32 8.74 -6.84
C ALA A 76 -15.82 9.80 -7.85
N ALA A 77 -14.50 9.92 -8.02
CA ALA A 77 -13.87 10.79 -9.01
C ALA A 77 -13.70 10.13 -10.39
N GLY A 78 -14.05 8.84 -10.54
CA GLY A 78 -13.82 8.08 -11.77
C GLY A 78 -12.36 7.72 -12.03
N ASP A 79 -11.49 7.85 -11.03
CA ASP A 79 -10.06 7.52 -11.13
C ASP A 79 -9.82 6.07 -10.68
N SER A 80 -10.06 5.13 -11.60
CA SER A 80 -9.94 3.70 -11.35
C SER A 80 -8.49 3.26 -11.06
N ILE A 81 -7.49 3.96 -11.59
CA ILE A 81 -6.08 3.62 -11.35
C ILE A 81 -5.71 3.93 -9.90
N THR A 82 -6.07 5.12 -9.40
CA THR A 82 -5.85 5.49 -8.00
C THR A 82 -6.64 4.59 -7.05
N GLU A 83 -7.87 4.22 -7.41
CA GLU A 83 -8.69 3.27 -6.64
C GLU A 83 -7.99 1.92 -6.49
N VAL A 84 -7.60 1.30 -7.60
CA VAL A 84 -6.91 0.00 -7.61
C VAL A 84 -5.56 0.08 -6.89
N ALA A 85 -4.81 1.17 -7.07
CA ALA A 85 -3.56 1.39 -6.36
C ALA A 85 -3.77 1.43 -4.83
N ALA A 86 -4.78 2.16 -4.37
CA ALA A 86 -5.09 2.26 -2.94
C ALA A 86 -5.52 0.91 -2.36
N VAL A 87 -6.40 0.17 -3.03
CA VAL A 87 -6.85 -1.17 -2.60
C VAL A 87 -5.70 -2.17 -2.61
N GLY A 88 -4.85 -2.14 -3.64
CA GLY A 88 -3.65 -2.97 -3.73
C GLY A 88 -2.68 -2.74 -2.57
N LEU A 89 -2.42 -1.48 -2.21
CA LEU A 89 -1.63 -1.16 -1.02
C LEU A 89 -2.30 -1.65 0.27
N MET A 90 -3.63 -1.60 0.38
CA MET A 90 -4.34 -2.16 1.54
C MET A 90 -4.15 -3.66 1.68
N ALA A 91 -4.09 -4.40 0.57
CA ALA A 91 -3.82 -5.84 0.61
C ALA A 91 -2.46 -6.15 1.27
N CYS A 92 -1.45 -5.29 1.09
CA CYS A 92 -0.15 -5.43 1.76
C CYS A 92 -0.18 -4.91 3.21
N LEU A 93 -0.73 -3.71 3.44
CA LEU A 93 -0.64 -3.03 4.73
C LEU A 93 -1.50 -3.67 5.81
N LEU A 94 -2.67 -4.21 5.44
CA LEU A 94 -3.61 -4.82 6.38
C LEU A 94 -3.34 -6.30 6.64
N SER A 95 -2.63 -6.95 5.72
CA SER A 95 -2.29 -8.37 5.87
C SER A 95 -1.40 -8.58 7.11
N PRO A 96 -1.60 -9.66 7.89
CA PRO A 96 -0.66 -10.04 8.95
C PRO A 96 0.73 -10.39 8.40
N VAL A 97 0.82 -10.81 7.12
CA VAL A 97 2.06 -11.17 6.44
C VAL A 97 2.08 -10.55 5.05
N ALA A 98 3.05 -9.68 4.78
CA ALA A 98 3.25 -9.08 3.47
C ALA A 98 4.74 -9.10 3.13
N TRP A 99 5.12 -9.96 2.20
CA TRP A 99 6.50 -10.05 1.77
C TRP A 99 6.87 -8.94 0.81
N ILE A 100 8.16 -8.59 0.74
CA ILE A 100 8.68 -7.54 -0.15
C ILE A 100 8.15 -7.64 -1.60
N HIS A 101 7.97 -8.84 -2.13
CA HIS A 101 7.49 -9.04 -3.50
C HIS A 101 5.98 -8.81 -3.66
N HIS A 102 5.20 -8.78 -2.57
CA HIS A 102 3.78 -8.38 -2.60
C HIS A 102 3.63 -6.87 -2.90
N PHE A 103 4.67 -6.05 -2.69
CA PHE A 103 4.66 -4.62 -2.99
C PHE A 103 4.77 -4.31 -4.49
N HIS A 104 4.58 -5.31 -5.38
CA HIS A 104 4.42 -5.06 -6.82
C HIS A 104 3.28 -4.08 -7.15
N TRP A 105 2.30 -3.90 -6.25
CA TRP A 105 1.27 -2.87 -6.33
C TRP A 105 1.81 -1.45 -6.48
N VAL A 106 3.05 -1.20 -6.03
CA VAL A 106 3.74 0.09 -6.19
C VAL A 106 3.83 0.51 -7.67
N VAL A 107 3.84 -0.43 -8.62
CA VAL A 107 3.78 -0.09 -10.05
C VAL A 107 2.48 0.65 -10.38
N VAL A 108 1.33 0.18 -9.86
CA VAL A 108 0.03 0.84 -10.07
C VAL A 108 -0.02 2.18 -9.34
N VAL A 109 0.60 2.27 -8.16
CA VAL A 109 0.76 3.53 -7.40
C VAL A 109 1.51 4.56 -8.23
N ILE A 110 2.63 4.19 -8.83
CA ILE A 110 3.45 5.09 -9.66
C ILE A 110 2.62 5.62 -10.83
N LEU A 111 1.89 4.75 -11.53
CA LEU A 111 1.02 5.13 -12.64
C LEU A 111 -0.11 6.08 -12.19
N ALA A 112 -0.73 5.81 -11.03
CA ALA A 112 -1.77 6.68 -10.45
C ALA A 112 -1.21 8.08 -10.09
N ILE A 113 -0.02 8.15 -9.50
CA ILE A 113 0.64 9.42 -9.15
C ILE A 113 0.98 10.22 -10.41
N LEU A 114 1.48 9.56 -11.45
CA LEU A 114 1.79 10.17 -12.75
C LEU A 114 0.54 10.71 -13.44
N GLY A 115 -0.54 9.93 -13.44
CA GLY A 115 -1.80 10.19 -14.15
C GLY A 115 -1.66 10.26 -15.67
N ALA A 116 -2.67 10.81 -16.34
CA ALA A 116 -2.79 10.74 -17.81
C ALA A 116 -1.75 11.57 -18.59
N ASP A 117 -1.28 12.67 -18.02
CA ASP A 117 -0.26 13.54 -18.63
C ASP A 117 0.94 13.69 -17.68
N PRO A 118 1.84 12.69 -17.66
CA PRO A 118 2.91 12.59 -16.67
C PRO A 118 3.92 13.74 -16.76
N LEU A 119 4.18 14.27 -17.96
CA LEU A 119 5.24 15.26 -18.18
C LEU A 119 4.84 16.69 -17.78
N ARG A 120 3.54 16.92 -17.60
CA ARG A 120 2.99 18.26 -17.32
C ARG A 120 3.20 18.72 -15.88
N ASP A 121 3.19 17.82 -14.90
CA ASP A 121 3.39 18.15 -13.48
C ASP A 121 4.71 17.56 -12.96
N ARG A 122 5.75 18.39 -12.93
CA ARG A 122 7.07 18.01 -12.38
C ARG A 122 6.99 17.47 -10.95
N ARG A 123 6.03 17.91 -10.12
CA ARG A 123 5.91 17.42 -8.74
C ARG A 123 5.42 15.97 -8.72
N ARG A 124 4.50 15.61 -9.63
CA ARG A 124 4.03 14.23 -9.80
C ARG A 124 5.15 13.33 -10.34
N LEU A 125 5.96 13.82 -11.28
CA LEU A 125 7.16 13.11 -11.74
C LEU A 125 8.14 12.84 -10.61
N LEU A 126 8.46 13.85 -9.80
CA LEU A 126 9.38 13.69 -8.66
C LEU A 126 8.81 12.73 -7.61
N ALA A 127 7.52 12.81 -7.30
CA ALA A 127 6.86 11.89 -6.38
C ALA A 127 6.90 10.43 -6.88
N ALA A 128 6.57 10.20 -8.16
CA ALA A 128 6.64 8.90 -8.80
C ALA A 128 8.08 8.37 -8.85
N GLY A 129 9.04 9.24 -9.20
CA GLY A 129 10.47 8.92 -9.21
C GLY A 129 11.00 8.57 -7.83
N ALA A 130 10.59 9.29 -6.78
CA ALA A 130 10.98 9.01 -5.41
C ALA A 130 10.47 7.64 -4.94
N ILE A 131 9.20 7.31 -5.21
CA ILE A 131 8.64 5.98 -4.90
C ILE A 131 9.35 4.88 -5.70
N THR A 132 9.62 5.12 -6.98
CA THR A 132 10.36 4.18 -7.83
C THR A 132 11.75 3.91 -7.26
N ALA A 133 12.52 4.95 -6.95
CA ALA A 133 13.85 4.83 -6.38
C ALA A 133 13.82 4.10 -5.03
N TRP A 134 12.85 4.43 -4.16
CA TRP A 134 12.71 3.82 -2.83
C TRP A 134 12.59 2.30 -2.90
N PHE A 135 11.68 1.79 -3.73
CA PHE A 135 11.43 0.35 -3.85
C PHE A 135 12.47 -0.40 -4.71
N LEU A 136 13.21 0.30 -5.58
CA LEU A 136 14.32 -0.29 -6.33
C LEU A 136 15.61 -0.44 -5.48
N CYS A 137 15.86 0.49 -4.55
CA CYS A 137 17.09 0.48 -3.73
C CYS A 137 17.18 -0.69 -2.73
N ARG A 138 16.17 -1.56 -2.64
CA ARG A 138 16.21 -2.77 -1.77
C ARG A 138 16.62 -2.46 -0.32
N LEU A 139 16.15 -1.32 0.19
CA LEU A 139 16.52 -0.79 1.51
C LEU A 139 16.40 -1.78 2.67
N PRO A 140 15.39 -2.68 2.74
CA PRO A 140 15.33 -3.70 3.79
C PRO A 140 16.57 -4.59 3.87
N TRP A 141 17.18 -4.91 2.72
CA TRP A 141 18.38 -5.75 2.66
C TRP A 141 19.63 -5.01 3.12
N TRP A 142 19.72 -3.71 2.86
CA TRP A 142 20.78 -2.87 3.42
C TRP A 142 20.65 -2.79 4.94
N GLY A 143 19.43 -2.63 5.45
CA GLY A 143 19.17 -2.58 6.88
C GLY A 143 19.56 -3.86 7.63
N ILE A 144 19.18 -5.03 7.12
CA ILE A 144 19.61 -6.30 7.76
C ILE A 144 21.12 -6.53 7.64
N SER A 145 21.74 -6.11 6.52
CA SER A 145 23.20 -6.21 6.37
C SER A 145 23.94 -5.31 7.36
N TRP A 146 23.43 -4.09 7.55
CA TRP A 146 23.94 -3.14 8.55
C TRP A 146 23.92 -3.73 9.96
N LEU A 147 22.79 -4.33 10.34
CA LEU A 147 22.62 -4.98 11.64
C LEU A 147 23.50 -6.23 11.77
N ALA A 148 23.61 -7.03 10.71
CA ALA A 148 24.44 -8.24 10.72
C ALA A 148 25.94 -7.92 10.87
N ASN A 149 26.39 -6.79 10.33
CA ASN A 149 27.77 -6.32 10.47
C ASN A 149 28.05 -5.64 11.82
N GLY A 150 27.05 -5.47 12.69
CA GLY A 150 27.21 -4.80 13.99
C GLY A 150 27.54 -3.30 13.87
N TRP A 151 27.15 -2.66 12.76
CA TRP A 151 27.44 -1.25 12.54
C TRP A 151 26.57 -0.33 13.40
N SER A 152 27.18 0.71 13.96
CA SER A 152 26.48 1.74 14.74
C SER A 152 26.09 2.95 13.88
N PRO A 153 24.89 3.56 14.08
CA PRO A 153 23.93 3.21 15.12
C PRO A 153 22.95 2.11 14.67
N GLU A 154 22.54 1.24 15.60
CA GLU A 154 21.62 0.13 15.27
C GLU A 154 20.25 0.60 14.78
N TRP A 155 19.74 1.69 15.34
CA TRP A 155 18.43 2.22 14.95
C TRP A 155 18.38 2.56 13.46
N PHE A 156 19.50 2.95 12.85
CA PHE A 156 19.58 3.24 11.41
C PHE A 156 19.36 1.96 10.59
N GLY A 157 20.04 0.87 10.96
CA GLY A 157 19.81 -0.45 10.36
C GLY A 157 18.37 -0.91 10.53
N ARG A 158 17.74 -0.65 11.69
CA ARG A 158 16.31 -0.95 11.95
C ARG A 158 15.37 -0.12 11.09
N VAL A 159 15.64 1.17 10.88
CA VAL A 159 14.83 2.02 10.00
C VAL A 159 14.89 1.48 8.57
N LEU A 160 16.09 1.18 8.07
CA LEU A 160 16.27 0.60 6.74
C LEU A 160 15.60 -0.78 6.61
N GLN A 161 15.72 -1.63 7.64
CA GLN A 161 15.09 -2.96 7.67
C GLN A 161 13.57 -2.90 7.48
N ASN A 162 12.92 -1.81 7.89
CA ASN A 162 11.47 -1.61 7.84
C ASN A 162 11.04 -0.61 6.74
N ALA A 163 11.93 -0.30 5.79
CA ALA A 163 11.73 0.78 4.84
C ALA A 163 10.54 0.58 3.88
N ASP A 164 10.16 -0.66 3.52
CA ASP A 164 9.07 -0.87 2.58
C ASP A 164 7.70 -0.54 3.20
N LEU A 165 7.53 -0.78 4.52
CA LEU A 165 6.33 -0.31 5.23
C LEU A 165 6.23 1.22 5.16
N VAL A 166 7.33 1.91 5.44
CA VAL A 166 7.38 3.38 5.39
C VAL A 166 7.11 3.88 3.98
N GLY A 167 7.73 3.26 2.97
CA GLY A 167 7.52 3.57 1.55
C GLY A 167 6.07 3.37 1.12
N ALA A 168 5.40 2.35 1.64
CA ALA A 168 3.99 2.07 1.34
C ALA A 168 3.02 3.06 2.01
N LEU A 169 3.32 3.50 3.24
CA LEU A 169 2.56 4.57 3.90
C LEU A 169 2.77 5.91 3.17
N LEU A 170 4.00 6.21 2.74
CA LEU A 170 4.32 7.37 1.91
C LEU A 170 3.58 7.32 0.57
N ALA A 171 3.57 6.16 -0.09
CA ALA A 171 2.83 5.93 -1.32
C ALA A 171 1.32 6.20 -1.14
N LEU A 172 0.73 5.71 -0.05
CA LEU A 172 -0.69 5.95 0.26
C LEU A 172 -0.98 7.46 0.46
N TRP A 173 -0.10 8.17 1.14
CA TRP A 173 -0.20 9.61 1.30
C TRP A 173 -0.07 10.34 -0.04
N LEU A 174 0.91 9.97 -0.87
CA LEU A 174 1.13 10.56 -2.19
C LEU A 174 -0.04 10.33 -3.14
N LEU A 175 -0.71 9.17 -3.07
CA LEU A 175 -1.96 8.94 -3.82
C LEU A 175 -3.08 9.88 -3.37
N SER A 176 -3.23 10.10 -2.06
CA SER A 176 -4.23 11.04 -1.55
C SER A 176 -3.95 12.48 -2.01
N TRP A 177 -2.67 12.86 -1.97
CA TRP A 177 -2.19 14.15 -2.47
C TRP A 177 -2.39 14.30 -3.98
N SER A 178 -2.03 13.29 -4.79
CA SER A 178 -2.14 13.34 -6.24
C SER A 178 -3.60 13.40 -6.69
N LEU A 179 -4.50 12.70 -6.01
CA LEU A 179 -5.94 12.74 -6.26
C LEU A 179 -6.53 14.13 -5.98
N GLY A 180 -6.10 14.76 -4.88
CA GLY A 180 -6.51 16.13 -4.53
C GLY A 180 -6.07 17.18 -5.55
N ARG A 181 -5.05 16.90 -6.36
CA ARG A 181 -4.59 17.77 -7.46
C ARG A 181 -5.34 17.56 -8.77
N SER A 182 -5.98 16.40 -8.95
CA SER A 182 -6.74 16.06 -10.16
C SER A 182 -8.17 16.59 -10.14
N VAL A 183 -8.75 16.83 -8.95
CA VAL A 183 -10.10 17.38 -8.82
C VAL A 183 -10.04 18.91 -8.97
N PRO A 184 -10.72 19.53 -9.96
CA PRO A 184 -10.81 20.98 -10.04
C PRO A 184 -11.40 21.55 -8.75
N PRO A 185 -10.91 22.69 -8.21
CA PRO A 185 -11.52 23.31 -7.04
C PRO A 185 -13.02 23.53 -7.29
N ALA A 186 -13.85 23.13 -6.34
CA ALA A 186 -15.30 23.34 -6.40
C ALA A 186 -15.57 24.84 -6.55
N GLY A 187 -15.89 25.28 -7.77
CA GLY A 187 -16.01 26.71 -8.06
C GLY A 187 -16.05 27.10 -9.54
N PHE A 188 -15.66 26.22 -10.47
CA PHE A 188 -15.88 26.50 -11.90
C PHE A 188 -17.17 25.85 -12.40
N PRO A 189 -18.24 26.62 -12.69
CA PRO A 189 -19.37 26.07 -13.43
C PRO A 189 -18.88 25.55 -14.79
N PRO A 190 -19.44 24.44 -15.31
CA PRO A 190 -19.10 23.94 -16.63
C PRO A 190 -19.36 25.03 -17.67
N ASN A 191 -18.37 25.29 -18.52
CA ASN A 191 -18.46 26.28 -19.59
C ASN A 191 -19.68 25.96 -20.48
N PRO A 192 -20.68 26.86 -20.61
CA PRO A 192 -21.94 26.59 -21.31
C PRO A 192 -21.80 26.35 -22.82
N THR A 193 -20.59 26.50 -23.37
CA THR A 193 -20.32 26.39 -24.81
C THR A 193 -20.40 24.96 -25.36
N THR A 194 -20.28 23.91 -24.54
CA THR A 194 -20.36 22.52 -25.02
C THR A 194 -21.78 21.98 -25.22
N ARG A 195 -22.83 22.71 -24.83
CA ARG A 195 -24.22 22.27 -25.06
C ARG A 195 -24.79 22.58 -26.46
N ARG A 196 -24.10 23.38 -27.29
CA ARG A 196 -24.70 23.88 -28.55
C ARG A 196 -24.56 22.96 -29.77
N PHE A 197 -23.68 21.96 -29.75
CA PHE A 197 -23.44 21.12 -30.93
C PHE A 197 -24.31 19.85 -31.03
N GLY A 198 -25.07 19.51 -29.98
CA GLY A 198 -25.85 18.26 -29.94
C GLY A 198 -27.30 18.33 -30.45
N ARG A 199 -27.77 19.48 -30.96
CA ARG A 199 -29.21 19.69 -31.24
C ARG A 199 -29.59 19.97 -32.70
N LEU A 200 -28.69 19.80 -33.67
CA LEU A 200 -28.96 20.14 -35.08
C LEU A 200 -29.01 18.97 -36.07
N SER A 201 -29.17 17.70 -35.63
CA SER A 201 -29.28 16.56 -36.57
C SER A 201 -30.54 15.69 -36.41
N ARG A 202 -31.71 16.31 -36.21
CA ARG A 202 -33.00 15.64 -36.46
C ARG A 202 -33.94 16.60 -37.18
N ARG A 203 -33.86 16.58 -38.51
CA ARG A 203 -34.97 16.84 -39.41
C ARG A 203 -35.05 15.64 -40.36
#